data_AF-A0A0E2BA20-F1
#
_entry.id   AF-A0A0E2BA20-F1
#
_cell.length_a   1.000
_cell.length_b   1.000
_cell.length_c   1.000
_cell.angle_alpha   90.00
_cell.angle_beta   90.00
_cell.angle_gamma   90.00
#
_symmetry.space_group_name_H-M   'P 1'
#
loop_
_entity.id
_entity.type
_entity.pdbx_description
1 polymer ?
#
loop_
_entity_poly.entity_id
_entity_poly.type
_entity_poly.pdbx_seq_one_letter_code
_entity_poly.pdbx_strand_id
1 'polypeptide(L)'
;MNNEEWFENNSGLGITEIVNLESQYRIDSLVCAIEQILLDKEEDDEIEINEYELTVLAVEALEREVNNGGYLQFFGNSSQRFIPCILDCLHKIEANKTEEITKKAIHILNIEYKDDPESYIQEIEFRLEDNKIANKLSECDEKYHATMENIAELLFLFIKKHLNQFKVK
;
A
#
# COMPACT_ATOMS: atom_id res chain seq x y z
N MET A 1 -2.21 -25.96 -2.51
CA MET A 1 -3.62 -26.05 -2.09
C MET A 1 -4.14 -24.64 -2.23
N ASN A 2 -5.23 -24.42 -2.98
CA ASN A 2 -5.81 -23.08 -3.07
C ASN A 2 -6.42 -22.78 -1.70
N ASN A 3 -5.80 -21.88 -0.94
CA ASN A 3 -6.41 -21.39 0.29
C ASN A 3 -7.52 -20.44 -0.14
N GLU A 4 -8.77 -20.86 0.01
CA GLU A 4 -9.94 -20.07 -0.41
C GLU A 4 -10.65 -19.41 0.78
N GLU A 5 -10.29 -19.79 2.01
CA GLU A 5 -10.92 -19.24 3.22
C GLU A 5 -10.36 -17.85 3.56
N TRP A 6 -11.27 -16.90 3.78
CA TRP A 6 -10.94 -15.54 4.22
C TRP A 6 -10.67 -15.52 5.72
N PHE A 7 -9.55 -14.91 6.14
CA PHE A 7 -9.19 -14.76 7.54
C PHE A 7 -9.73 -13.45 8.13
N GLU A 8 -10.28 -13.53 9.34
CA GLU A 8 -10.60 -12.37 10.17
C GLU A 8 -9.94 -12.55 11.54
N ASN A 9 -9.21 -11.54 12.02
CA ASN A 9 -8.48 -11.60 13.28
C ASN A 9 -9.36 -11.41 14.53
N ASN A 10 -10.48 -12.12 14.62
CA ASN A 10 -11.43 -12.04 15.75
C ASN A 10 -10.83 -12.52 17.09
N SER A 11 -9.70 -13.22 17.04
CA SER A 11 -9.02 -13.78 18.22
C SER A 11 -7.88 -12.91 18.76
N GLY A 12 -7.57 -11.78 18.11
CA GLY A 12 -6.48 -10.90 18.52
C GLY A 12 -5.09 -11.55 18.40
N LEU A 13 -4.89 -12.35 17.35
CA LEU A 13 -3.61 -12.96 17.03
C LEU A 13 -2.59 -11.91 16.62
N GLY A 14 -1.33 -12.14 16.98
CA GLY A 14 -0.19 -11.34 16.55
C GLY A 14 0.27 -11.65 15.13
N ILE A 15 1.09 -10.77 14.55
CA ILE A 15 1.60 -10.92 13.18
C ILE A 15 2.29 -12.28 12.97
N THR A 16 3.09 -12.74 13.93
CA THR A 16 3.79 -14.03 13.83
C THR A 16 2.80 -15.20 13.75
N GLU A 17 1.71 -15.13 14.51
CA GLU A 17 0.67 -16.16 14.52
C GLU A 17 -0.10 -16.15 13.20
N ILE A 18 -0.46 -14.96 12.70
CA ILE A 18 -1.14 -14.78 11.40
C ILE A 18 -0.30 -15.33 10.25
N VAL A 19 1.01 -15.07 10.21
CA VAL A 19 1.89 -15.60 9.15
C VAL A 19 1.92 -17.14 9.12
N ASN A 20 1.79 -17.81 10.27
CA ASN A 20 1.73 -19.28 10.32
C ASN A 20 0.42 -19.87 9.76
N LEU A 21 -0.56 -19.03 9.45
CA LEU A 21 -1.84 -19.42 8.85
C LEU A 21 -1.80 -19.43 7.31
N GLU A 22 -0.64 -19.18 6.68
CA GLU A 22 -0.44 -19.13 5.21
C GLU A 22 -0.84 -20.40 4.44
N SER A 23 -1.07 -21.53 5.12
CA SER A 23 -1.50 -22.79 4.51
C SER A 23 -3.00 -23.06 4.65
N GLN A 24 -3.69 -22.20 5.39
CA GLN A 24 -5.09 -22.36 5.77
C GLN A 24 -5.95 -21.27 5.13
N TYR A 25 -5.46 -20.04 5.06
CA TYR A 25 -6.23 -18.88 4.59
C TYR A 25 -5.60 -18.20 3.39
N ARG A 26 -6.41 -17.41 2.69
CA ARG A 26 -5.97 -16.59 1.57
C ARG A 26 -4.93 -15.57 2.03
N ILE A 27 -3.87 -15.40 1.26
CA ILE A 27 -2.78 -14.49 1.60
C ILE A 27 -3.25 -13.03 1.68
N ASP A 28 -4.11 -12.59 0.76
CA ASP A 28 -4.68 -11.23 0.79
C ASP A 28 -5.41 -10.95 2.11
N SER A 29 -6.23 -11.89 2.60
CA SER A 29 -6.91 -11.74 3.89
C SER A 29 -5.95 -11.68 5.09
N LEU A 30 -4.82 -12.41 5.04
CA LEU A 30 -3.80 -12.37 6.08
C LEU A 30 -3.06 -11.04 6.08
N VAL A 31 -2.76 -10.51 4.89
CA VAL A 31 -2.12 -9.19 4.73
C VAL A 31 -3.05 -8.09 5.25
N CYS A 32 -4.34 -8.09 4.88
CA CYS A 32 -5.30 -7.12 5.41
C CYS A 32 -5.41 -7.18 6.94
N ALA A 33 -5.38 -8.38 7.54
CA ALA A 33 -5.38 -8.51 9.00
C ALA A 33 -4.12 -7.94 9.66
N ILE A 34 -2.96 -8.08 9.00
CA ILE A 34 -1.70 -7.49 9.46
C ILE A 34 -1.72 -5.97 9.30
N GLU A 35 -2.23 -5.44 8.19
CA GLU A 35 -2.43 -4.01 7.99
C GLU A 35 -3.27 -3.41 9.12
N GLN A 36 -4.38 -4.07 9.50
CA GLN A 36 -5.23 -3.60 10.59
C GLN A 36 -4.47 -3.49 11.92
N ILE A 37 -3.63 -4.47 12.27
CA ILE A 37 -2.79 -4.40 13.48
C ILE A 37 -1.85 -3.18 13.43
N LEU A 38 -1.31 -2.87 12.25
CA LEU A 38 -0.39 -1.75 12.08
C LEU A 38 -1.11 -0.40 12.07
N LEU A 39 -2.34 -0.33 11.56
CA LEU A 39 -3.20 0.85 11.66
C LEU A 39 -3.59 1.12 13.11
N ASP A 40 -4.02 0.09 13.85
CA ASP A 40 -4.32 0.19 15.29
C ASP A 40 -3.09 0.67 16.08
N LYS A 41 -1.89 0.25 15.68
CA LYS A 41 -0.63 0.73 16.24
C LYS A 41 -0.33 2.19 15.87
N GLU A 42 -0.60 2.60 14.63
CA GLU A 42 -0.38 3.98 14.16
C GLU A 42 -1.32 4.99 14.85
N GLU A 43 -2.50 4.55 15.28
CA GLU A 43 -3.42 5.36 16.10
C GLU A 43 -2.89 5.61 17.53
N ASP A 44 -1.93 4.81 18.01
CA ASP A 44 -1.24 5.04 19.27
C ASP A 44 0.00 5.93 19.05
N ASP A 45 -0.18 7.24 19.24
CA ASP A 45 0.87 8.28 19.06
C ASP A 45 2.17 8.02 19.85
N GLU A 46 2.16 7.12 20.85
CA GLU A 46 3.36 6.75 21.62
C GLU A 46 4.24 5.71 20.90
N ILE A 47 3.74 5.05 19.85
CA ILE A 47 4.41 3.93 19.19
C ILE A 47 4.77 4.25 17.73
N GLU A 48 6.06 4.49 17.50
CA GLU A 48 6.57 4.81 16.16
C GLU A 48 6.40 3.64 15.16
N ILE A 49 5.91 3.97 13.96
CA ILE A 49 5.91 3.10 12.78
C ILE A 49 7.32 3.04 12.19
N ASN A 50 7.89 1.85 12.14
CA ASN A 50 9.20 1.64 11.52
C ASN A 50 9.08 1.41 10.01
N GLU A 51 10.21 1.40 9.30
CA GLU A 51 10.22 1.31 7.84
C GLU A 51 9.60 0.02 7.24
N TYR A 52 9.58 -1.09 7.97
CA TYR A 52 8.99 -2.35 7.51
C TYR A 52 7.46 -2.31 7.65
N GLU A 53 6.98 -1.77 8.76
CA GLU A 53 5.57 -1.55 9.02
C GLU A 53 5.01 -0.50 8.04
N LEU A 54 5.77 0.59 7.80
CA LEU A 54 5.44 1.61 6.81
C LEU A 54 5.33 1.00 5.39
N THR A 55 6.19 0.04 5.05
CA THR A 55 6.14 -0.64 3.74
C THR A 55 4.81 -1.38 3.57
N VAL A 56 4.32 -2.04 4.62
CA VAL A 56 3.00 -2.72 4.60
C VAL A 56 1.87 -1.71 4.42
N LEU A 57 1.83 -0.69 5.26
CA LEU A 57 0.78 0.33 5.21
C LEU A 57 0.74 1.06 3.86
N ALA A 58 1.90 1.41 3.30
CA ALA A 58 1.99 2.13 2.03
C ALA A 58 1.52 1.27 0.85
N VAL A 59 1.94 0.01 0.80
CA VAL A 59 1.61 -0.89 -0.32
C VAL A 59 0.14 -1.33 -0.27
N GLU A 60 -0.40 -1.69 0.90
CA GLU A 60 -1.82 -2.04 1.01
C GLU A 60 -2.73 -0.83 0.72
N ALA A 61 -2.34 0.37 1.17
CA ALA A 61 -3.05 1.57 0.79
C ALA A 61 -3.04 1.78 -0.73
N LEU A 62 -1.90 1.64 -1.41
CA LEU A 62 -1.85 1.73 -2.87
C LEU A 62 -2.78 0.69 -3.53
N GLU A 63 -2.66 -0.58 -3.13
CA GLU A 63 -3.45 -1.66 -3.71
C GLU A 63 -4.95 -1.46 -3.51
N ARG A 64 -5.37 -1.09 -2.30
CA ARG A 64 -6.76 -0.81 -1.97
C ARG A 64 -7.31 0.38 -2.76
N GLU A 65 -6.58 1.48 -2.86
CA GLU A 65 -7.09 2.67 -3.57
C GLU A 65 -7.12 2.46 -5.08
N VAL A 66 -6.07 1.86 -5.66
CA VAL A 66 -6.00 1.63 -7.11
C VAL A 66 -7.05 0.62 -7.57
N ASN A 67 -7.29 -0.45 -6.79
CA ASN A 67 -8.38 -1.39 -7.12
C ASN A 67 -9.79 -0.81 -6.99
N ASN A 68 -9.98 0.18 -6.11
CA ASN A 68 -11.31 0.76 -5.88
C ASN A 68 -11.62 1.94 -6.80
N GLY A 69 -10.63 2.77 -7.13
CA GLY A 69 -10.81 3.99 -7.93
C GLY A 69 -9.57 4.51 -8.62
N GLY A 70 -8.57 3.64 -8.82
CA GLY A 70 -7.36 3.97 -9.57
C GLY A 70 -6.38 4.90 -8.83
N TYR A 71 -5.35 5.34 -9.55
CA TYR A 71 -4.38 6.31 -9.05
C TYR A 71 -5.00 7.66 -8.71
N LEU A 72 -6.14 8.01 -9.33
CA LEU A 72 -6.89 9.20 -8.93
C LEU A 72 -7.31 9.11 -7.45
N GLN A 73 -7.81 7.94 -7.03
CA GLN A 73 -8.21 7.71 -5.66
C GLN A 73 -6.99 7.62 -4.72
N PHE A 74 -5.90 6.97 -5.14
CA PHE A 74 -4.66 6.91 -4.36
C PHE A 74 -4.09 8.30 -4.06
N PHE A 75 -4.11 9.20 -5.04
CA PHE A 75 -3.62 10.57 -4.89
C PHE A 75 -4.64 11.52 -4.26
N GLY A 76 -5.94 11.29 -4.40
CA GLY A 76 -6.98 12.18 -3.88
C GLY A 76 -7.40 11.90 -2.44
N ASN A 77 -7.13 10.69 -1.93
CA ASN A 77 -7.48 10.30 -0.57
C ASN A 77 -6.30 10.46 0.40
N SER A 78 -6.52 10.15 1.68
CA SER A 78 -5.48 10.18 2.72
C SER A 78 -4.24 9.33 2.41
N SER A 79 -4.38 8.34 1.52
CA SER A 79 -3.28 7.50 1.02
C SER A 79 -2.19 8.27 0.27
N GLN A 80 -2.46 9.50 -0.18
CA GLN A 80 -1.46 10.40 -0.77
C GLN A 80 -0.26 10.68 0.16
N ARG A 81 -0.42 10.49 1.47
CA ARG A 81 0.67 10.59 2.45
C ARG A 81 1.84 9.65 2.15
N PHE A 82 1.61 8.57 1.40
CA PHE A 82 2.63 7.58 1.05
C PHE A 82 3.40 7.90 -0.23
N ILE A 83 2.99 8.92 -1.01
CA ILE A 83 3.69 9.31 -2.26
C ILE A 83 5.22 9.46 -2.06
N PRO A 84 5.74 10.07 -0.97
CA PRO A 84 7.18 10.23 -0.80
C PRO A 84 7.98 8.92 -0.67
N CYS A 85 7.35 7.83 -0.22
CA CYS A 85 8.05 6.56 0.06
C CYS A 85 7.55 5.36 -0.77
N ILE A 86 6.43 5.48 -1.49
CA ILE A 86 5.78 4.33 -2.13
C ILE A 86 6.66 3.60 -3.13
N LEU A 87 7.52 4.31 -3.88
CA LEU A 87 8.45 3.67 -4.83
C LEU A 87 9.48 2.80 -4.11
N ASP A 88 10.07 3.29 -3.02
CA ASP A 88 11.00 2.51 -2.20
C ASP A 88 10.30 1.31 -1.55
N CYS A 89 9.03 1.46 -1.15
CA CYS A 89 8.24 0.38 -0.57
C CYS A 89 7.94 -0.72 -1.61
N LEU A 90 7.54 -0.34 -2.83
CA LEU A 90 7.32 -1.28 -3.94
C LEU A 90 8.62 -1.99 -4.34
N HIS A 91 9.74 -1.26 -4.34
CA HIS A 91 11.05 -1.83 -4.58
C HIS A 91 11.42 -2.89 -3.52
N LYS A 92 11.19 -2.59 -2.23
CA LYS A 92 11.47 -3.51 -1.10
C LYS A 92 10.74 -4.85 -1.21
N ILE A 93 9.54 -4.85 -1.79
CA ILE A 93 8.73 -6.07 -1.99
C ILE A 93 8.91 -6.69 -3.38
N GLU A 94 9.82 -6.17 -4.20
CA GLU A 94 10.12 -6.64 -5.55
C GLU A 94 8.94 -6.50 -6.55
N ALA A 95 8.02 -5.58 -6.30
CA ALA A 95 6.86 -5.25 -7.17
C ALA A 95 7.27 -4.32 -8.33
N ASN A 96 8.22 -4.78 -9.15
CA ASN A 96 8.92 -3.94 -10.14
C ASN A 96 8.00 -3.34 -11.21
N LYS A 97 6.97 -4.07 -11.69
CA LYS A 97 6.07 -3.51 -12.72
C LYS A 97 5.16 -2.46 -12.10
N THR A 98 4.62 -2.73 -10.93
CA THR A 98 3.82 -1.77 -10.17
C THR A 98 4.63 -0.55 -9.76
N GLU A 99 5.90 -0.70 -9.39
CA GLU A 99 6.83 0.40 -9.14
C GLU A 99 6.94 1.32 -10.37
N GLU A 100 7.19 0.76 -11.55
CA GLU A 100 7.34 1.54 -12.78
C GLU A 100 6.04 2.23 -13.23
N ILE A 101 4.88 1.61 -13.00
CA ILE A 101 3.57 2.23 -13.28
C ILE A 101 3.31 3.36 -12.29
N THR A 102 3.53 3.12 -11.00
CA THR A 102 3.37 4.11 -9.94
C THR A 102 4.28 5.31 -10.14
N LYS A 103 5.53 5.08 -10.55
CA LYS A 103 6.49 6.14 -10.90
C LYS A 103 5.99 7.01 -12.05
N LYS A 104 5.37 6.41 -13.06
CA LYS A 104 4.74 7.17 -14.16
C LYS A 104 3.52 7.95 -13.67
N ALA A 105 2.69 7.37 -12.82
CA ALA A 105 1.54 8.06 -12.23
C ALA A 105 1.97 9.29 -11.41
N ILE A 106 3.01 9.16 -10.57
CA ILE A 106 3.61 10.28 -9.83
C ILE A 106 4.18 11.34 -10.79
N HIS A 107 4.87 10.92 -11.85
CA HIS A 107 5.40 11.86 -12.84
C HIS A 107 4.31 12.61 -13.61
N ILE A 108 3.15 12.00 -13.85
CA ILE A 108 1.99 12.66 -14.48
C ILE A 108 1.49 13.82 -13.64
N LEU A 109 1.45 13.68 -12.31
CA LEU A 109 1.11 14.78 -11.40
C LEU A 109 2.05 15.97 -11.62
N ASN A 110 3.35 15.71 -11.85
CA ASN A 110 4.37 16.73 -12.08
C ASN A 110 4.35 17.83 -11.00
N ILE A 111 4.39 17.39 -9.75
CA ILE A 111 4.39 18.24 -8.55
C ILE A 111 5.75 18.09 -7.88
N GLU A 112 6.35 19.22 -7.53
CA GLU A 112 7.56 19.24 -6.71
C GLU A 112 7.17 19.07 -5.23
N TYR A 113 7.91 18.26 -4.48
CA TYR A 113 7.70 18.15 -3.04
C TYR A 113 7.81 19.53 -2.39
N LYS A 114 6.87 19.84 -1.50
CA LYS A 114 6.90 21.05 -0.67
C LYS A 114 7.15 20.66 0.77
N ASP A 115 7.98 21.44 1.45
CA ASP A 115 8.26 21.27 2.89
C ASP A 115 7.02 21.44 3.76
N ASP A 116 5.98 22.12 3.25
CA ASP A 116 4.68 22.26 3.90
C ASP A 116 3.69 21.20 3.38
N PRO A 117 3.27 20.23 4.22
CA PRO A 117 2.36 19.15 3.81
C PRO A 117 1.01 19.65 3.28
N GLU A 118 0.46 20.70 3.89
CA GLU A 118 -0.84 21.25 3.48
C GLU A 118 -0.77 21.83 2.06
N SER A 119 0.25 22.64 1.77
CA SER A 119 0.49 23.19 0.43
C SER A 119 0.80 22.12 -0.63
N TYR A 120 1.34 20.97 -0.21
CA TYR A 120 1.59 19.84 -1.11
C TYR A 120 0.28 19.13 -1.47
N ILE A 121 -0.57 18.86 -0.47
CA ILE A 121 -1.89 18.25 -0.64
C ILE A 121 -2.78 19.12 -1.55
N GLN A 122 -2.88 20.41 -1.27
CA GLN A 122 -3.70 21.33 -2.08
C GLN A 122 -3.24 21.38 -3.54
N GLU A 123 -1.94 21.24 -3.81
CA GLU A 123 -1.45 21.18 -5.18
C GLU A 123 -1.82 19.85 -5.85
N ILE A 124 -1.75 18.73 -5.14
CA ILE A 124 -2.23 17.43 -5.65
C ILE A 124 -3.70 17.53 -6.03
N GLU A 125 -4.56 17.99 -5.10
CA GLU A 125 -5.99 18.13 -5.32
C GLU A 125 -6.28 19.01 -6.55
N PHE A 126 -5.64 20.18 -6.64
CA PHE A 126 -5.79 21.07 -7.80
C PHE A 126 -5.37 20.41 -9.12
N ARG A 127 -4.31 19.59 -9.12
CA ARG A 127 -3.84 18.89 -10.33
C ARG A 127 -4.80 17.79 -10.75
N LEU A 128 -5.46 17.12 -9.80
CA LEU A 128 -6.44 16.08 -10.08
C LEU A 128 -7.75 16.63 -10.69
N GLU A 129 -8.05 17.93 -10.54
CA GLU A 129 -9.17 18.58 -11.23
C GLU A 129 -8.98 18.69 -12.76
N ASP A 130 -7.74 18.59 -13.28
CA ASP A 130 -7.48 18.61 -14.71
C ASP A 130 -7.85 17.25 -15.35
N ASN A 131 -8.90 17.24 -16.17
CA ASN A 131 -9.33 16.06 -16.92
C ASN A 131 -8.21 15.41 -17.77
N LYS A 132 -7.19 16.18 -18.21
CA LYS A 132 -6.03 15.60 -18.91
C LYS A 132 -5.15 14.77 -18.00
N ILE A 133 -5.04 15.15 -16.73
CA ILE A 133 -4.35 14.37 -15.69
C ILE A 133 -5.15 13.09 -15.42
N ALA A 134 -6.45 13.22 -15.15
CA ALA A 134 -7.33 12.07 -14.91
C ALA A 134 -7.26 11.03 -16.07
N ASN A 135 -7.33 11.47 -17.32
CA ASN A 135 -7.22 10.58 -18.48
C ASN A 135 -5.86 9.86 -18.56
N LYS A 136 -4.75 10.54 -18.24
CA LYS A 136 -3.42 9.92 -18.23
C LYS A 136 -3.26 8.92 -17.07
N LEU A 137 -3.86 9.22 -15.91
CA LEU A 137 -3.86 8.31 -14.77
C LEU A 137 -4.67 7.04 -15.07
N SER A 138 -5.78 7.16 -15.81
CA SER A 138 -6.54 6.00 -16.29
C SER A 138 -5.71 5.04 -17.14
N GLU A 139 -4.76 5.54 -17.95
CA GLU A 139 -3.81 4.68 -18.66
C GLU A 139 -2.82 3.95 -17.73
N CYS A 140 -2.58 4.47 -16.52
CA CYS A 140 -1.81 3.76 -15.49
C CYS A 140 -2.67 2.71 -14.79
N ASP A 141 -3.93 3.01 -14.50
CA ASP A 141 -4.89 2.07 -13.90
C ASP A 141 -5.05 0.83 -14.78
N GLU A 142 -5.24 1.01 -16.09
CA GLU A 142 -5.32 -0.10 -17.05
C GLU A 142 -4.06 -0.97 -17.04
N LYS A 143 -2.88 -0.33 -16.97
CA LYS A 143 -1.60 -1.04 -16.90
C LYS A 143 -1.44 -1.77 -15.58
N TYR A 144 -1.91 -1.18 -14.48
CA TYR A 144 -1.89 -1.75 -13.14
C TYR A 144 -2.70 -3.04 -13.11
N HIS A 145 -3.96 -3.00 -13.56
CA HIS A 145 -4.83 -4.17 -13.63
C HIS A 145 -4.35 -5.23 -14.64
N ALA A 146 -3.57 -4.83 -15.64
CA ALA A 146 -2.90 -5.75 -16.56
C ALA A 146 -1.60 -6.33 -15.99
N THR A 147 -1.09 -5.82 -14.84
CA THR A 147 0.02 -6.48 -14.16
C THR A 147 -0.47 -7.82 -13.62
N MET A 148 0.32 -8.87 -13.87
CA MET A 148 0.12 -10.19 -13.26
C MET A 148 0.91 -10.28 -11.94
N GLU A 149 1.33 -9.15 -11.36
CA GLU A 149 2.02 -9.12 -10.08
C GLU A 149 0.99 -9.32 -8.97
N ASN A 150 1.21 -10.33 -8.13
CA ASN A 150 0.35 -10.54 -6.98
C ASN A 150 0.94 -9.76 -5.80
N ILE A 151 0.43 -8.55 -5.59
CA ILE A 151 0.94 -7.61 -4.58
C ILE A 151 0.81 -8.21 -3.17
N ALA A 152 -0.32 -8.83 -2.84
CA ALA A 152 -0.53 -9.49 -1.56
C ALA A 152 0.53 -10.58 -1.29
N GLU A 153 0.84 -11.43 -2.29
CA GLU A 153 1.87 -12.46 -2.14
C GLU A 153 3.27 -11.86 -1.96
N LEU A 154 3.63 -10.85 -2.75
CA LEU A 154 4.92 -10.17 -2.64
C LEU A 154 5.09 -9.51 -1.26
N LEU A 155 4.04 -8.81 -0.80
CA LEU A 155 4.04 -8.15 0.50
C LEU A 155 4.06 -9.16 1.66
N PHE A 156 3.34 -10.28 1.54
CA PHE A 156 3.37 -11.34 2.54
C PHE A 156 4.75 -12.00 2.65
N LEU A 157 5.42 -12.27 1.52
CA LEU A 157 6.78 -12.79 1.51
C LEU A 157 7.76 -11.81 2.18
N PHE A 158 7.60 -10.51 1.95
CA PHE A 158 8.37 -9.47 2.63
C PHE A 158 8.13 -9.50 4.15
N ILE A 159 6.87 -9.50 4.60
CA ILE A 159 6.53 -9.59 6.03
C ILE A 159 7.17 -10.82 6.66
N LYS A 160 6.99 -12.00 6.05
CA LYS A 160 7.53 -13.28 6.54
C LYS A 160 9.05 -13.25 6.68
N LYS A 161 9.75 -12.68 5.69
CA LYS A 161 11.22 -12.55 5.69
C LYS A 161 11.72 -11.62 6.80
N HIS A 162 10.92 -10.63 7.19
CA HIS A 162 11.30 -9.56 8.12
C HIS A 162 10.52 -9.56 9.43
N LEU A 163 9.90 -10.69 9.81
CA LEU A 163 9.05 -10.83 11.01
C LEU A 163 9.68 -10.24 12.29
N ASN A 164 10.99 -10.38 12.47
CA ASN A 164 11.71 -9.87 13.64
C ASN A 164 11.81 -8.33 13.72
N GLN A 165 11.41 -7.61 12.68
CA GLN A 165 11.39 -6.14 12.64
C GLN A 165 10.03 -5.55 13.05
N PHE A 166 8.97 -6.37 13.09
CA PHE A 166 7.64 -5.92 13.48
C PHE A 166 7.56 -5.88 15.01
N LYS A 167 7.24 -4.71 15.57
CA LYS A 167 7.28 -4.47 17.03
C LYS A 167 5.89 -4.42 17.66
N VAL A 168 4.98 -5.24 17.16
CA VAL A 168 3.62 -5.40 17.67
C VAL A 168 3.44 -6.82 18.19
N LYS A 169 2.55 -6.96 19.18
CA LYS A 169 2.20 -8.27 19.72
C LYS A 169 1.43 -9.09 18.72
#